data_AF-A0A4Q8QFI0-F1
#
_entry.id   AF-A0A4Q8QFI0-F1
#
_cell.length_a   1.000
_cell.length_b   1.000
_cell.length_c   1.000
_cell.angle_alpha   90.00
_cell.angle_beta   90.00
_cell.angle_gamma   90.00
#
_symmetry.space_group_name_H-M   'P 1'
#
loop_
_entity.id
_entity.type
_entity.pdbx_description
1 polymer ?
#
loop_
_entity_poly.entity_id
_entity_poly.type
_entity_poly.pdbx_seq_one_letter_code
_entity_poly.pdbx_strand_id
1 'polypeptide(L)'
;MKKYVFISALLLTAWSCTEDDFNGSTDDDPNPPVETGEASVVLNEVAYLDGSVEIFNNGDIDVDLSDYFLCLGPGTYRRIGDLETEGNTNLPPNEFLVVNYNMPQAEGGLGLYRNSSDFTNPNTIEDFVQWGAAGSARENVAAAANIWTEGEFVPVLGIAANSIAYDGDGEAASDWDETGTTTLGAQNEFTEPELIRSIILNEVAYLGNYIELYNNGNVSVDVSDYFLCLGPGTYRRVGDLETEGELNLSPGEFLSVAYDMPNAQGGIGLYANNAGFGDAVNIRSFVQWGAAGSPRENVAVEAGIWNEGEYVNVVGNANYSIAYDGEGISASDWAETTTTTFGEANIFTAPEIRSIVINEVEYLVDDLIELYNNGNQTVDLSNYWMCLGPGKYFRVGDAAMTTIVNGNLNLAPGEFLVLTPVTLEAPDDAGGLGLYANNDGFGNAENIRSFVQWGASGNARESVAVEAGIWNAGGYVPNVPVGYSIAYDGKGKTSDDWFADDSPTLGSGNSN
;
A
#
# COMPACT_ATOMS: atom_id res chain seq x y z
N MET A 1 -49.50 -1.33 21.34
CA MET A 1 -50.66 -2.18 20.95
C MET A 1 -51.61 -1.40 20.07
N LYS A 2 -51.46 -1.50 18.74
CA LYS A 2 -52.52 -1.21 17.76
C LYS A 2 -52.33 -2.22 16.62
N LYS A 3 -53.34 -3.07 16.43
CA LYS A 3 -53.39 -4.17 15.48
C LYS A 3 -53.81 -3.62 14.12
N TYR A 4 -53.10 -3.97 13.06
CA TYR A 4 -53.65 -3.93 11.70
C TYR A 4 -53.50 -5.30 11.08
N VAL A 5 -54.65 -5.88 10.79
CA VAL A 5 -54.90 -7.13 10.08
C VAL A 5 -55.07 -6.74 8.62
N PHE A 6 -54.26 -7.30 7.72
CA PHE A 6 -54.51 -7.21 6.28
C PHE A 6 -54.98 -8.58 5.77
N ILE A 7 -56.20 -8.57 5.24
CA ILE A 7 -56.93 -9.70 4.69
C ILE A 7 -56.62 -9.81 3.20
N SER A 8 -56.28 -11.02 2.76
CA SER A 8 -56.17 -11.46 1.37
C SER A 8 -57.50 -11.33 0.62
N ALA A 9 -57.46 -10.86 -0.63
CA ALA A 9 -58.55 -11.03 -1.59
C ALA A 9 -57.99 -11.60 -2.90
N LEU A 10 -58.21 -12.90 -3.09
CA LEU A 10 -57.95 -13.67 -4.29
C LEU A 10 -59.10 -13.42 -5.28
N LEU A 11 -58.83 -12.77 -6.42
CA LEU A 11 -59.82 -12.54 -7.48
C LEU A 11 -59.66 -13.61 -8.57
N LEU A 12 -60.59 -14.56 -8.57
CA LEU A 12 -60.88 -15.50 -9.65
C LEU A 12 -61.77 -14.80 -10.68
N THR A 13 -61.29 -14.66 -11.91
CA THR A 13 -62.12 -14.35 -13.08
C THR A 13 -62.09 -15.54 -14.04
N ALA A 14 -63.19 -16.27 -14.08
CA ALA A 14 -63.56 -17.12 -15.20
C ALA A 14 -64.53 -16.34 -16.10
N TRP A 15 -64.38 -16.43 -17.41
CA TRP A 15 -65.37 -16.24 -18.49
C TRP A 15 -64.78 -16.96 -19.73
N SER A 16 -65.39 -18.01 -20.26
CA SER A 16 -66.62 -18.08 -21.07
C SER A 16 -66.27 -18.12 -22.55
N CYS A 17 -66.23 -19.33 -23.10
CA CYS A 17 -66.01 -19.64 -24.51
C CYS A 17 -67.12 -19.07 -25.41
N THR A 18 -66.73 -18.50 -26.54
CA THR A 18 -67.57 -18.44 -27.74
C THR A 18 -66.85 -19.22 -28.84
N GLU A 19 -67.49 -20.30 -29.26
CA GLU A 19 -67.13 -21.09 -30.44
C GLU A 19 -67.36 -20.22 -31.68
N ASP A 20 -66.32 -19.99 -32.47
CA ASP A 20 -66.46 -19.68 -33.90
C ASP A 20 -65.31 -20.39 -34.63
N ASP A 21 -65.70 -21.26 -35.55
CA ASP A 21 -64.86 -22.08 -36.40
C ASP A 21 -63.86 -21.24 -37.21
N PHE A 22 -62.57 -21.35 -36.89
CA PHE A 22 -61.50 -20.99 -37.83
C PHE A 22 -60.72 -22.25 -38.19
N ASN A 23 -61.09 -22.83 -39.32
CA ASN A 23 -60.35 -23.91 -39.95
C ASN A 23 -59.15 -23.29 -40.68
N GLY A 24 -58.08 -23.02 -39.95
CA GLY A 24 -56.80 -22.54 -40.46
C GLY A 24 -55.68 -23.23 -39.71
N SER A 25 -55.02 -24.17 -40.39
CA SER A 25 -53.76 -24.76 -39.94
C SER A 25 -52.72 -23.65 -39.74
N THR A 26 -52.51 -23.20 -38.50
CA THR A 26 -51.30 -22.45 -38.13
C THR A 26 -50.28 -23.46 -37.65
N ASP A 27 -49.55 -23.97 -38.64
CA ASP A 27 -48.24 -24.58 -38.48
C ASP A 27 -47.28 -23.43 -38.10
N ASP A 28 -47.33 -23.01 -36.84
CA ASP A 28 -46.42 -22.02 -36.23
C ASP A 28 -45.35 -22.77 -35.40
N ASP A 29 -44.72 -23.78 -36.01
CA ASP A 29 -43.32 -24.02 -35.66
C ASP A 29 -42.52 -22.89 -36.32
N PRO A 30 -41.66 -22.16 -35.58
CA PRO A 30 -40.73 -21.25 -36.23
C PRO A 30 -39.94 -22.09 -37.23
N ASN A 31 -40.09 -21.80 -38.53
CA ASN A 31 -39.22 -22.37 -39.54
C ASN A 31 -37.77 -22.20 -39.01
N PRO A 32 -36.95 -23.28 -39.01
CA PRO A 32 -35.54 -23.12 -38.70
C PRO A 32 -34.98 -21.99 -39.57
N PRO A 33 -34.06 -21.16 -39.03
CA PRO A 33 -33.44 -20.08 -39.80
C PRO A 33 -33.06 -20.61 -41.18
N VAL A 34 -33.46 -19.90 -42.23
CA VAL A 34 -33.07 -20.29 -43.58
C VAL A 34 -31.56 -20.18 -43.62
N GLU A 35 -30.84 -21.31 -43.71
CA GLU A 35 -29.40 -21.34 -43.96
C GLU A 35 -29.12 -20.54 -45.24
N THR A 36 -28.58 -19.34 -45.06
CA THR A 36 -28.07 -18.42 -46.08
C THR A 36 -26.71 -18.90 -46.62
N GLY A 37 -25.98 -19.69 -45.83
CA GLY A 37 -24.65 -20.18 -46.16
C GLY A 37 -23.57 -19.12 -45.94
N GLU A 38 -23.82 -18.16 -45.04
CA GLU A 38 -22.95 -17.01 -44.78
C GLU A 38 -22.04 -17.29 -43.58
N ALA A 39 -20.72 -17.30 -43.83
CA ALA A 39 -19.72 -17.29 -42.78
C ALA A 39 -19.57 -15.85 -42.25
N SER A 40 -19.73 -15.67 -40.94
CA SER A 40 -19.55 -14.39 -40.27
C SER A 40 -19.00 -14.64 -38.86
N VAL A 41 -17.93 -13.92 -38.52
CA VAL A 41 -17.28 -14.00 -37.21
C VAL A 41 -16.92 -12.60 -36.74
N VAL A 42 -17.14 -12.34 -35.46
CA VAL A 42 -16.91 -11.04 -34.83
C VAL A 42 -16.08 -11.23 -33.56
N LEU A 43 -15.29 -10.23 -33.20
CA LEU A 43 -14.83 -10.03 -31.83
C LEU A 43 -16.06 -9.83 -30.96
N ASN A 44 -16.12 -10.52 -29.82
CA ASN A 44 -17.31 -10.50 -28.96
C ASN A 44 -17.02 -9.91 -27.57
N GLU A 45 -15.86 -10.24 -27.01
CA GLU A 45 -15.46 -9.74 -25.69
C GLU A 45 -13.92 -9.64 -25.61
N VAL A 46 -13.41 -8.57 -25.01
CA VAL A 46 -11.97 -8.30 -24.87
C VAL A 46 -11.64 -8.03 -23.40
N ALA A 47 -11.02 -9.01 -22.74
CA ALA A 47 -10.44 -8.85 -21.41
C ALA A 47 -9.00 -8.32 -21.54
N TYR A 48 -8.88 -7.02 -21.82
CA TYR A 48 -7.63 -6.36 -22.23
C TYR A 48 -6.50 -6.39 -21.18
N LEU A 49 -6.83 -6.55 -19.89
CA LEU A 49 -5.85 -6.70 -18.80
C LEU A 49 -5.44 -8.14 -18.52
N ASP A 50 -6.36 -9.09 -18.71
CA ASP A 50 -6.12 -10.52 -18.51
C ASP A 50 -5.49 -11.18 -19.75
N GLY A 51 -5.63 -10.53 -20.92
CA GLY A 51 -5.03 -10.97 -22.18
C GLY A 51 -5.85 -12.02 -22.90
N SER A 52 -7.18 -11.90 -22.84
CA SER A 52 -8.11 -12.83 -23.50
C SER A 52 -9.02 -12.09 -24.48
N VAL A 53 -9.25 -12.70 -25.64
CA VAL A 53 -10.15 -12.21 -26.69
C VAL A 53 -11.12 -13.32 -27.04
N GLU A 54 -12.41 -13.02 -27.06
CA GLU A 54 -13.43 -13.92 -27.55
C GLU A 54 -13.84 -13.56 -28.98
N ILE A 55 -14.02 -14.59 -29.79
CA ILE A 55 -14.57 -14.52 -31.14
C ILE A 55 -15.87 -15.31 -31.17
N PHE A 56 -16.93 -14.71 -31.70
CA PHE A 56 -18.25 -15.32 -31.85
C PHE A 56 -18.57 -15.57 -33.33
N ASN A 57 -19.09 -16.77 -33.64
CA ASN A 57 -19.65 -17.04 -34.96
C ASN A 57 -21.13 -16.65 -35.00
N ASN A 58 -21.40 -15.44 -35.51
CA ASN A 58 -22.75 -14.92 -35.75
C ASN A 58 -23.33 -15.33 -37.12
N GLY A 59 -22.60 -16.16 -37.89
CA GLY A 59 -23.08 -16.77 -39.13
C GLY A 59 -23.88 -18.05 -38.92
N ASP A 60 -24.22 -18.72 -40.03
CA ASP A 60 -25.01 -19.95 -40.03
C ASP A 60 -24.27 -21.19 -40.55
N ILE A 61 -22.96 -21.06 -40.79
CA ILE A 61 -22.06 -22.16 -41.13
C ILE A 61 -20.81 -22.20 -40.25
N ASP A 62 -20.18 -23.37 -40.17
CA ASP A 62 -18.88 -23.55 -39.51
C ASP A 62 -17.80 -22.66 -40.17
N VAL A 63 -16.97 -22.01 -39.34
CA VAL A 63 -15.83 -21.19 -39.80
C VAL A 63 -14.53 -21.73 -39.21
N ASP A 64 -13.55 -22.03 -40.07
CA ASP A 64 -12.19 -22.40 -39.62
C ASP A 64 -11.34 -21.14 -39.39
N LEU A 65 -11.13 -20.81 -38.12
CA LEU A 65 -10.35 -19.68 -37.64
C LEU A 65 -8.84 -19.96 -37.63
N SER A 66 -8.38 -21.17 -37.98
CA SER A 66 -6.96 -21.56 -37.85
C SER A 66 -6.00 -20.68 -38.66
N ASP A 67 -6.46 -20.09 -39.76
CA ASP A 67 -5.72 -19.17 -40.63
C ASP A 67 -6.08 -17.69 -40.45
N TYR A 68 -6.95 -17.37 -39.50
CA TYR A 68 -7.27 -16.00 -39.12
C TYR A 68 -6.15 -15.41 -38.26
N PHE A 69 -6.09 -14.09 -38.20
CA PHE A 69 -5.06 -13.34 -37.50
C PHE A 69 -5.64 -12.26 -36.59
N LEU A 70 -5.10 -12.16 -35.38
CA LEU A 70 -5.27 -10.99 -34.51
C LEU A 70 -4.14 -10.00 -34.75
N CYS A 71 -4.46 -8.70 -34.76
CA CYS A 71 -3.50 -7.64 -35.05
C CYS A 71 -3.71 -6.41 -34.13
N LEU A 72 -2.67 -6.07 -33.36
CA LEU A 72 -2.58 -4.82 -32.60
C LEU A 72 -1.82 -3.70 -33.35
N GLY A 73 -1.43 -3.95 -34.61
CA GLY A 73 -0.62 -3.05 -35.42
C GLY A 73 0.57 -3.70 -36.16
N PRO A 74 1.44 -2.89 -36.79
CA PRO A 74 2.58 -3.39 -37.54
C PRO A 74 3.54 -4.25 -36.68
N GLY A 75 3.70 -5.51 -37.05
CA GLY A 75 4.63 -6.45 -36.40
C GLY A 75 4.02 -7.26 -35.25
N THR A 76 2.76 -7.03 -34.89
CA THR A 76 2.06 -7.73 -33.80
C THR A 76 1.06 -8.78 -34.28
N TYR A 77 1.04 -9.09 -35.57
CA TYR A 77 0.17 -10.12 -36.16
C TYR A 77 0.40 -11.50 -35.51
N ARG A 78 -0.67 -12.16 -35.08
CA ARG A 78 -0.64 -13.53 -34.57
C ARG A 78 -1.70 -14.36 -35.26
N ARG A 79 -1.30 -15.50 -35.82
CA ARG A 79 -2.21 -16.48 -36.40
C ARG A 79 -2.92 -17.22 -35.27
N ILE A 80 -4.25 -17.30 -35.31
CA ILE A 80 -5.06 -17.91 -34.24
C ILE A 80 -4.69 -19.38 -34.04
N GLY A 81 -4.44 -20.14 -35.12
CA GLY A 81 -4.01 -21.54 -35.02
C GLY A 81 -2.65 -21.77 -34.34
N ASP A 82 -1.89 -20.71 -34.05
CA ASP A 82 -0.62 -20.77 -33.33
C ASP A 82 -0.75 -20.28 -31.87
N LEU A 83 -1.94 -19.84 -31.45
CA LEU A 83 -2.23 -19.33 -30.11
C LEU A 83 -2.86 -20.39 -29.21
N GLU A 84 -2.77 -20.18 -27.91
CA GLU A 84 -3.53 -20.96 -26.93
C GLU A 84 -5.01 -20.54 -26.99
N THR A 85 -5.90 -21.52 -27.00
CA THR A 85 -7.34 -21.31 -27.17
C THR A 85 -8.14 -22.17 -26.20
N GLU A 86 -9.29 -21.66 -25.78
CA GLU A 86 -10.35 -22.42 -25.14
C GLU A 86 -11.52 -22.52 -26.12
N GLY A 87 -11.79 -23.74 -26.60
CA GLY A 87 -12.76 -24.00 -27.66
C GLY A 87 -12.12 -24.69 -28.88
N ASN A 88 -12.84 -24.68 -30.01
CA ASN A 88 -12.37 -25.26 -31.26
C ASN A 88 -12.24 -24.18 -32.34
N THR A 89 -11.09 -24.14 -33.04
CA THR A 89 -10.87 -23.18 -34.13
C THR A 89 -11.76 -23.43 -35.35
N ASN A 90 -12.28 -24.64 -35.55
CA ASN A 90 -13.43 -24.85 -36.43
C ASN A 90 -14.71 -24.52 -35.65
N LEU A 91 -15.10 -23.25 -35.69
CA LEU A 91 -16.13 -22.64 -34.85
C LEU A 91 -17.53 -22.82 -35.46
N PRO A 92 -18.42 -23.63 -34.85
CA PRO A 92 -19.79 -23.79 -35.33
C PRO A 92 -20.64 -22.51 -35.16
N PRO A 93 -21.81 -22.41 -35.81
CA PRO A 93 -22.75 -21.31 -35.59
C PRO A 93 -23.16 -21.15 -34.12
N ASN A 94 -23.20 -19.91 -33.64
CA ASN A 94 -23.53 -19.54 -32.26
C ASN A 94 -22.59 -20.08 -31.18
N GLU A 95 -21.36 -20.45 -31.55
CA GLU A 95 -20.32 -20.87 -30.61
C GLU A 95 -19.25 -19.78 -30.45
N PHE A 96 -18.51 -19.88 -29.35
CA PHE A 96 -17.44 -18.95 -28.98
C PHE A 96 -16.06 -19.62 -29.05
N LEU A 97 -15.04 -18.83 -29.38
CA LEU A 97 -13.64 -19.21 -29.26
C LEU A 97 -12.94 -18.15 -28.41
N VAL A 98 -12.38 -18.57 -27.27
CA VAL A 98 -11.52 -17.69 -26.46
C VAL A 98 -10.07 -17.92 -26.84
N VAL A 99 -9.34 -16.84 -27.07
CA VAL A 99 -7.95 -16.84 -27.53
C VAL A 99 -7.10 -16.05 -26.54
N ASN A 100 -6.02 -16.67 -26.05
CA ASN A 100 -5.03 -15.98 -25.23
C ASN A 100 -4.15 -15.10 -26.11
N TYR A 101 -4.21 -13.79 -25.88
CA TYR A 101 -3.48 -12.78 -26.63
C TYR A 101 -3.13 -11.57 -25.75
N ASN A 102 -1.84 -11.37 -25.47
CA ASN A 102 -1.37 -10.23 -24.68
C ASN A 102 -1.62 -8.92 -25.42
N MET A 103 -2.32 -7.99 -24.77
CA MET A 103 -2.74 -6.70 -25.33
C MET A 103 -2.22 -5.52 -24.48
N PRO A 104 -2.18 -4.31 -25.05
CA PRO A 104 -1.94 -3.09 -24.29
C PRO A 104 -3.04 -2.83 -23.25
N GLN A 105 -2.64 -2.38 -22.06
CA GLN A 105 -3.55 -2.26 -20.92
C GLN A 105 -4.30 -0.92 -20.86
N ALA A 106 -3.73 0.17 -21.39
CA ALA A 106 -4.30 1.51 -21.29
C ALA A 106 -5.10 1.93 -22.54
N GLU A 107 -4.53 1.70 -23.72
CA GLU A 107 -5.12 2.05 -25.01
C GLU A 107 -4.68 1.06 -26.08
N GLY A 108 -5.56 0.71 -27.01
CA GLY A 108 -5.25 -0.29 -28.04
C GLY A 108 -6.32 -0.39 -29.11
N GLY A 109 -5.98 -1.04 -30.22
CA GLY A 109 -6.90 -1.39 -31.29
C GLY A 109 -6.60 -2.79 -31.79
N LEU A 110 -7.64 -3.62 -31.87
CA LEU A 110 -7.55 -5.03 -32.22
C LEU A 110 -8.33 -5.28 -33.50
N GLY A 111 -7.62 -5.66 -34.56
CA GLY A 111 -8.24 -6.13 -35.81
C GLY A 111 -8.23 -7.65 -35.91
N LEU A 112 -9.36 -8.22 -36.32
CA LEU A 112 -9.52 -9.60 -36.75
C LEU A 112 -9.39 -9.69 -38.28
N TYR A 113 -8.49 -10.53 -38.78
CA TYR A 113 -8.22 -10.67 -40.21
C TYR A 113 -8.41 -12.10 -40.69
N ARG A 114 -9.04 -12.29 -41.86
CA ARG A 114 -9.28 -13.63 -42.44
C ARG A 114 -8.01 -14.35 -42.87
N ASN A 115 -6.94 -13.62 -43.19
CA ASN A 115 -5.66 -14.18 -43.62
C ASN A 115 -4.55 -13.12 -43.60
N SER A 116 -3.30 -13.55 -43.82
CA SER A 116 -2.12 -12.68 -43.85
C SER A 116 -1.75 -12.12 -45.23
N SER A 117 -2.68 -12.05 -46.18
CA SER A 117 -2.35 -11.61 -47.55
C SER A 117 -1.99 -10.12 -47.62
N ASP A 118 -2.73 -9.27 -46.90
CA ASP A 118 -2.48 -7.84 -46.79
C ASP A 118 -3.26 -7.24 -45.59
N PHE A 119 -2.56 -6.79 -44.56
CA PHE A 119 -3.18 -6.16 -43.37
C PHE A 119 -3.57 -4.69 -43.56
N THR A 120 -3.36 -4.13 -44.76
CA THR A 120 -3.76 -2.76 -45.10
C THR A 120 -4.97 -2.70 -46.04
N ASN A 121 -5.45 -3.86 -46.47
CA ASN A 121 -6.60 -3.99 -47.34
C ASN A 121 -7.90 -4.03 -46.53
N PRO A 122 -8.88 -3.13 -46.75
CA PRO A 122 -10.16 -3.18 -46.04
C PRO A 122 -10.99 -4.44 -46.31
N ASN A 123 -10.67 -5.23 -47.34
CA ASN A 123 -11.38 -6.48 -47.64
C ASN A 123 -10.83 -7.71 -46.89
N THR A 124 -9.78 -7.56 -46.08
CA THR A 124 -9.17 -8.67 -45.34
C THR A 124 -9.40 -8.58 -43.83
N ILE A 125 -9.82 -7.41 -43.34
CA ILE A 125 -10.26 -7.20 -41.96
C ILE A 125 -11.73 -7.61 -41.87
N GLU A 126 -12.05 -8.43 -40.88
CA GLU A 126 -13.40 -8.93 -40.63
C GLU A 126 -14.08 -8.12 -39.52
N ASP A 127 -13.32 -7.76 -38.49
CA ASP A 127 -13.84 -7.00 -37.35
C ASP A 127 -12.73 -6.16 -36.69
N PHE A 128 -13.12 -5.15 -35.92
CA PHE A 128 -12.25 -4.23 -35.24
C PHE A 128 -12.88 -3.64 -33.98
N VAL A 129 -12.09 -3.54 -32.91
CA VAL A 129 -12.44 -2.76 -31.71
C VAL A 129 -11.24 -1.95 -31.24
N GLN A 130 -11.46 -0.72 -30.77
CA GLN A 130 -10.42 0.08 -30.13
C GLN A 130 -10.89 0.69 -28.82
N TRP A 131 -9.96 0.83 -27.87
CA TRP A 131 -10.23 1.26 -26.51
C TRP A 131 -9.19 2.26 -25.99
N GLY A 132 -9.60 3.04 -24.98
CA GLY A 132 -8.76 4.01 -24.28
C GLY A 132 -8.51 5.30 -25.07
N ALA A 133 -8.15 5.19 -26.35
CA ALA A 133 -7.93 6.33 -27.25
C ALA A 133 -8.19 5.97 -28.71
N ALA A 134 -8.51 7.00 -29.51
CA ALA A 134 -8.58 6.89 -30.97
C ALA A 134 -7.19 6.93 -31.61
N GLY A 135 -7.10 6.68 -32.92
CA GLY A 135 -5.84 6.74 -33.66
C GLY A 135 -5.00 5.45 -33.57
N SER A 136 -5.61 4.35 -33.12
CA SER A 136 -4.91 3.08 -33.01
C SER A 136 -4.51 2.51 -34.38
N ALA A 137 -3.57 1.58 -34.40
CA ALA A 137 -3.16 0.95 -35.65
C ALA A 137 -4.35 0.16 -36.24
N ARG A 138 -4.65 0.40 -37.52
CA ARG A 138 -5.76 -0.22 -38.30
C ARG A 138 -7.13 0.43 -38.16
N GLU A 139 -7.30 1.46 -37.33
CA GLU A 139 -8.51 2.30 -37.34
C GLU A 139 -8.84 2.78 -38.77
N ASN A 140 -7.84 3.25 -39.50
CA ASN A 140 -8.00 3.72 -40.87
C ASN A 140 -8.38 2.61 -41.87
N VAL A 141 -8.07 1.35 -41.57
CA VAL A 141 -8.39 0.19 -42.41
C VAL A 141 -9.82 -0.28 -42.10
N ALA A 142 -10.18 -0.35 -40.82
CA ALA A 142 -11.54 -0.65 -40.34
C ALA A 142 -12.55 0.39 -40.84
N ALA A 143 -12.21 1.68 -40.74
CA ALA A 143 -13.02 2.76 -41.30
C ALA A 143 -13.19 2.64 -42.83
N ALA A 144 -12.14 2.25 -43.55
CA ALA A 144 -12.22 2.00 -45.00
C ALA A 144 -13.05 0.74 -45.35
N ALA A 145 -13.17 -0.21 -44.43
CA ALA A 145 -14.03 -1.39 -44.54
C ALA A 145 -15.49 -1.11 -44.14
N ASN A 146 -15.77 0.03 -43.49
CA ASN A 146 -17.05 0.42 -42.90
C ASN A 146 -17.47 -0.47 -41.70
N ILE A 147 -16.49 -0.95 -40.93
CA ILE A 147 -16.70 -1.73 -39.68
C ILE A 147 -16.21 -0.96 -38.44
N TRP A 148 -15.92 0.34 -38.60
CA TRP A 148 -15.58 1.23 -37.50
C TRP A 148 -15.73 2.70 -37.92
N THR A 149 -16.00 3.58 -36.95
CA THR A 149 -16.00 5.04 -37.17
C THR A 149 -14.67 5.66 -36.72
N GLU A 150 -13.96 6.30 -37.64
CA GLU A 150 -12.69 6.99 -37.35
C GLU A 150 -12.87 8.05 -36.23
N GLY A 151 -12.03 7.98 -35.20
CA GLY A 151 -12.04 8.87 -34.04
C GLY A 151 -12.82 8.35 -32.82
N GLU A 152 -13.56 7.25 -32.95
CA GLU A 152 -14.37 6.70 -31.85
C GLU A 152 -13.67 5.55 -31.13
N PHE A 153 -13.74 5.47 -29.81
CA PHE A 153 -13.12 4.41 -29.02
C PHE A 153 -13.98 4.08 -27.80
N VAL A 154 -13.81 2.86 -27.26
CA VAL A 154 -14.45 2.44 -26.02
C VAL A 154 -13.67 2.99 -24.82
N PRO A 155 -14.29 3.80 -23.93
CA PRO A 155 -13.66 4.21 -22.69
C PRO A 155 -13.41 3.02 -21.77
N VAL A 156 -12.27 2.99 -21.10
CA VAL A 156 -11.91 1.92 -20.15
C VAL A 156 -11.39 2.48 -18.83
N LEU A 157 -11.65 1.75 -17.74
CA LEU A 157 -11.28 2.12 -16.37
C LEU A 157 -9.98 1.45 -15.88
N GLY A 158 -9.45 0.47 -16.62
CA GLY A 158 -8.23 -0.24 -16.26
C GLY A 158 -8.39 -1.17 -15.04
N ILE A 159 -9.58 -1.75 -14.85
CA ILE A 159 -9.85 -2.69 -13.75
C ILE A 159 -9.69 -4.13 -14.24
N ALA A 160 -8.84 -4.92 -13.58
CA ALA A 160 -8.49 -6.27 -14.05
C ALA A 160 -9.69 -7.24 -14.16
N ALA A 161 -10.77 -6.99 -13.41
CA ALA A 161 -12.00 -7.78 -13.47
C ALA A 161 -12.96 -7.35 -14.59
N ASN A 162 -12.68 -6.23 -15.28
CA ASN A 162 -13.50 -5.74 -16.36
C ASN A 162 -13.07 -6.30 -17.72
N SER A 163 -14.00 -6.26 -18.66
CA SER A 163 -13.78 -6.54 -20.08
C SER A 163 -14.59 -5.56 -20.93
N ILE A 164 -14.29 -5.50 -22.22
CA ILE A 164 -15.08 -4.75 -23.20
C ILE A 164 -15.97 -5.74 -23.94
N ALA A 165 -17.29 -5.57 -23.87
CA ALA A 165 -18.26 -6.49 -24.43
C ALA A 165 -19.05 -5.86 -25.57
N TYR A 166 -19.21 -6.59 -26.66
CA TYR A 166 -20.06 -6.23 -27.80
C TYR A 166 -21.54 -6.46 -27.46
N ASP A 167 -22.42 -5.55 -27.86
CA ASP A 167 -23.86 -5.64 -27.56
C ASP A 167 -24.65 -6.57 -28.50
N GLY A 168 -24.00 -7.02 -29.58
CA GLY A 168 -24.54 -7.96 -30.55
C GLY A 168 -25.09 -7.33 -31.83
N ASP A 169 -25.04 -6.01 -32.01
CA ASP A 169 -25.48 -5.33 -33.24
C ASP A 169 -24.61 -4.11 -33.56
N GLY A 170 -24.48 -3.76 -34.84
CA GLY A 170 -23.71 -2.58 -35.26
C GLY A 170 -22.18 -2.77 -35.29
N GLU A 171 -21.48 -1.66 -35.52
CA GLU A 171 -20.05 -1.57 -35.90
C GLU A 171 -19.38 -0.30 -35.31
N ALA A 172 -20.08 0.44 -34.47
CA ALA A 172 -19.62 1.68 -33.87
C ALA A 172 -19.05 1.43 -32.47
N ALA A 173 -18.29 2.38 -31.94
CA ALA A 173 -17.79 2.26 -30.56
C ALA A 173 -18.92 2.26 -29.52
N SER A 174 -20.11 2.77 -29.87
CA SER A 174 -21.30 2.75 -29.01
C SER A 174 -21.94 1.37 -28.86
N ASP A 175 -21.55 0.42 -29.70
CA ASP A 175 -22.05 -0.96 -29.71
C ASP A 175 -21.18 -1.85 -28.80
N TRP A 176 -20.25 -1.22 -28.08
CA TRP A 176 -19.32 -1.83 -27.15
C TRP A 176 -19.32 -1.04 -25.85
N ASP A 177 -19.35 -1.74 -24.71
CA ASP A 177 -19.25 -1.13 -23.39
C ASP A 177 -18.27 -1.91 -22.52
N GLU A 178 -17.56 -1.19 -21.63
CA GLU A 178 -16.82 -1.84 -20.56
C GLU A 178 -17.81 -2.39 -19.51
N THR A 179 -17.69 -3.67 -19.18
CA THR A 179 -18.54 -4.36 -18.21
C THR A 179 -17.72 -4.80 -17.00
N GLY A 180 -18.33 -4.74 -15.82
CA GLY A 180 -17.74 -5.20 -14.56
C GLY A 180 -17.79 -6.73 -14.35
N THR A 181 -18.40 -7.47 -15.28
CA THR A 181 -18.46 -8.93 -15.25
C THR A 181 -17.99 -9.49 -16.58
N THR A 182 -16.92 -10.27 -16.56
CA THR A 182 -16.43 -11.01 -17.73
C THR A 182 -17.32 -12.22 -18.05
N THR A 183 -17.66 -12.43 -19.32
CA THR A 183 -18.60 -13.45 -19.80
C THR A 183 -18.03 -14.41 -20.84
N LEU A 184 -16.70 -14.48 -20.98
CA LEU A 184 -15.99 -15.40 -21.88
C LEU A 184 -16.56 -16.84 -21.84
N GLY A 185 -16.84 -17.38 -23.02
CA GLY A 185 -17.47 -18.67 -23.30
C GLY A 185 -18.99 -18.66 -23.24
N ALA A 186 -19.63 -17.49 -23.08
CA ALA A 186 -21.07 -17.35 -22.93
C ALA A 186 -21.58 -16.05 -23.56
N GLN A 187 -22.90 -15.86 -23.54
CA GLN A 187 -23.51 -14.62 -24.00
C GLN A 187 -23.13 -13.46 -23.07
N ASN A 188 -22.83 -12.30 -23.67
CA ASN A 188 -22.45 -11.10 -22.94
C ASN A 188 -23.53 -10.62 -21.96
N GLU A 189 -23.11 -10.29 -20.74
CA GLU A 189 -23.93 -9.63 -19.72
C GLU A 189 -23.30 -8.29 -19.34
N PHE A 190 -24.07 -7.21 -19.49
CA PHE A 190 -23.62 -5.86 -19.15
C PHE A 190 -23.91 -5.54 -17.69
N THR A 191 -22.84 -5.32 -16.94
CA THR A 191 -22.88 -4.75 -15.58
C THR A 191 -22.05 -3.49 -15.55
N GLU A 192 -22.65 -2.39 -15.10
CA GLU A 192 -21.94 -1.11 -15.00
C GLU A 192 -20.72 -1.26 -14.08
N PRO A 193 -19.51 -0.88 -14.54
CA PRO A 193 -18.32 -0.92 -13.70
C PRO A 193 -18.42 -0.04 -12.46
N GLU A 194 -17.84 -0.49 -11.35
CA GLU A 194 -17.82 0.29 -10.12
C GLU A 194 -16.81 1.44 -10.20
N LEU A 195 -17.26 2.68 -9.97
CA LEU A 195 -16.40 3.86 -9.96
C LEU A 195 -15.91 4.19 -8.54
N ILE A 196 -14.61 4.07 -8.32
CA ILE A 196 -13.93 4.25 -7.03
C ILE A 196 -13.11 5.53 -7.06
N ARG A 197 -13.46 6.49 -6.20
CA ARG A 197 -12.71 7.74 -5.97
C ARG A 197 -11.92 7.61 -4.67
N SER A 198 -10.62 7.38 -4.77
CA SER A 198 -9.75 7.17 -3.60
C SER A 198 -8.50 8.01 -3.71
N ILE A 199 -8.47 9.12 -2.97
CA ILE A 199 -7.26 9.94 -2.80
C ILE A 199 -6.75 9.71 -1.39
N ILE A 200 -5.51 9.24 -1.30
CA ILE A 200 -4.85 8.94 -0.03
C ILE A 200 -3.56 9.74 0.12
N LEU A 201 -3.04 9.79 1.34
CA LEU A 201 -1.67 10.21 1.60
C LEU A 201 -0.74 9.07 1.19
N ASN A 202 0.34 9.38 0.48
CA ASN A 202 1.29 8.38 -0.01
C ASN A 202 2.67 8.48 0.64
N GLU A 203 3.19 9.70 0.78
CA GLU A 203 4.51 9.95 1.35
C GLU A 203 4.51 11.30 2.09
N VAL A 204 5.20 11.39 3.24
CA VAL A 204 5.30 12.59 4.06
C VAL A 204 6.75 12.86 4.44
N ALA A 205 7.34 13.89 3.83
CA ALA A 205 8.66 14.41 4.21
C ALA A 205 8.48 15.45 5.33
N TYR A 206 8.26 14.98 6.56
CA TYR A 206 7.86 15.80 7.71
C TYR A 206 8.89 16.88 8.13
N LEU A 207 10.15 16.74 7.73
CA LEU A 207 11.20 17.76 7.87
C LEU A 207 11.51 18.53 6.58
N GLY A 208 11.14 17.95 5.44
CA GLY A 208 11.25 18.58 4.11
C GLY A 208 10.07 19.50 3.78
N ASN A 209 8.98 19.43 4.55
CA ASN A 209 7.72 20.17 4.35
C ASN A 209 7.00 19.83 3.03
N TYR A 210 6.97 18.55 2.68
CA TYR A 210 6.20 18.03 1.54
C TYR A 210 5.33 16.84 1.92
N ILE A 211 4.14 16.78 1.33
CA ILE A 211 3.19 15.68 1.41
C ILE A 211 2.85 15.26 -0.01
N GLU A 212 2.77 13.96 -0.26
CA GLU A 212 2.27 13.42 -1.51
C GLU A 212 0.88 12.82 -1.37
N LEU A 213 0.04 13.12 -2.34
CA LEU A 213 -1.25 12.49 -2.55
C LEU A 213 -1.16 11.49 -3.69
N TYR A 214 -1.91 10.40 -3.57
CA TYR A 214 -1.99 9.35 -4.59
C TYR A 214 -3.45 9.05 -4.92
N ASN A 215 -3.77 8.94 -6.20
CA ASN A 215 -5.06 8.42 -6.65
C ASN A 215 -5.02 6.89 -6.76
N ASN A 216 -5.43 6.24 -5.66
CA ASN A 216 -5.63 4.79 -5.58
C ASN A 216 -7.03 4.36 -6.09
N GLY A 217 -7.76 5.26 -6.74
CA GLY A 217 -9.04 4.99 -7.38
C GLY A 217 -8.89 4.60 -8.84
N ASN A 218 -10.02 4.36 -9.51
CA ASN A 218 -10.09 4.00 -10.93
C ASN A 218 -10.73 5.11 -11.79
N VAL A 219 -10.98 6.28 -11.21
CA VAL A 219 -11.43 7.47 -11.94
C VAL A 219 -10.56 8.66 -11.60
N SER A 220 -10.48 9.62 -12.53
CA SER A 220 -9.82 10.89 -12.25
C SER A 220 -10.55 11.70 -11.17
N VAL A 221 -9.80 12.37 -10.31
CA VAL A 221 -10.33 13.19 -9.21
C VAL A 221 -9.62 14.55 -9.19
N ASP A 222 -10.41 15.63 -9.22
CA ASP A 222 -9.92 16.98 -8.92
C ASP A 222 -9.77 17.16 -7.42
N VAL A 223 -8.52 17.35 -6.97
CA VAL A 223 -8.17 17.55 -5.56
C VAL A 223 -8.06 19.01 -5.15
N SER A 224 -8.39 19.97 -6.02
CA SER A 224 -8.30 21.40 -5.74
C SER A 224 -9.05 21.83 -4.47
N ASP A 225 -10.17 21.17 -4.17
CA ASP A 225 -11.01 21.43 -2.99
C ASP A 225 -10.76 20.49 -1.81
N TYR A 226 -9.73 19.64 -1.88
CA TYR A 226 -9.29 18.84 -0.74
C TYR A 226 -8.56 19.71 0.27
N PHE A 227 -8.49 19.21 1.51
CA PHE A 227 -7.86 19.92 2.62
C PHE A 227 -6.89 19.04 3.39
N LEU A 228 -5.75 19.62 3.74
CA LEU A 228 -4.74 19.08 4.64
C LEU A 228 -4.89 19.72 6.03
N CYS A 229 -4.71 18.93 7.09
CA CYS A 229 -4.92 19.39 8.47
C CYS A 229 -4.03 18.65 9.48
N LEU A 230 -3.17 19.39 10.18
CA LEU A 230 -2.40 18.91 11.34
C LEU A 230 -3.16 19.00 12.68
N GLY A 231 -4.29 19.71 12.70
CA GLY A 231 -5.05 19.99 13.90
C GLY A 231 -5.89 21.28 13.80
N PRO A 232 -6.52 21.72 14.90
CA PRO A 232 -7.32 22.94 14.89
C PRO A 232 -6.54 24.16 14.40
N GLY A 233 -7.07 24.85 13.38
CA GLY A 233 -6.49 26.08 12.83
C GLY A 233 -5.43 25.89 11.75
N THR A 234 -5.06 24.65 11.41
CA THR A 234 -4.04 24.36 10.40
C THR A 234 -4.62 23.92 9.06
N TYR A 235 -5.94 23.99 8.86
CA TYR A 235 -6.60 23.62 7.61
C TYR A 235 -6.03 24.42 6.43
N ARG A 236 -5.56 23.74 5.39
CA ARG A 236 -5.14 24.34 4.12
C ARG A 236 -5.82 23.62 2.98
N ARG A 237 -6.39 24.38 2.06
CA ARG A 237 -6.95 23.86 0.80
C ARG A 237 -5.81 23.53 -0.14
N VAL A 238 -5.83 22.36 -0.77
CA VAL A 238 -4.75 21.89 -1.64
C VAL A 238 -4.55 22.83 -2.83
N GLY A 239 -5.63 23.29 -3.48
CA GLY A 239 -5.55 24.23 -4.59
C GLY A 239 -5.03 25.63 -4.25
N ASP A 240 -4.77 25.94 -2.97
CA ASP A 240 -4.17 27.20 -2.52
C ASP A 240 -2.68 27.03 -2.15
N LEU A 241 -2.14 25.81 -2.22
CA LEU A 241 -0.75 25.48 -1.87
C LEU A 241 0.14 25.39 -3.12
N GLU A 242 1.45 25.42 -2.90
CA GLU A 242 2.42 25.11 -3.95
C GLU A 242 2.44 23.60 -4.20
N THR A 243 2.35 23.21 -5.47
CA THR A 243 2.25 21.81 -5.88
C THR A 243 3.19 21.47 -7.04
N GLU A 244 3.64 20.22 -7.08
CA GLU A 244 4.32 19.61 -8.21
C GLU A 244 3.47 18.44 -8.72
N GLY A 245 2.94 18.57 -9.94
CA GLY A 245 1.94 17.66 -10.52
C GLY A 245 0.64 18.39 -10.89
N GLU A 246 -0.33 17.64 -11.42
CA GLU A 246 -1.65 18.16 -11.82
C GLU A 246 -2.67 17.99 -10.68
N LEU A 247 -3.56 18.97 -10.50
CA LEU A 247 -4.62 18.91 -9.48
C LEU A 247 -5.76 17.95 -9.85
N ASN A 248 -5.88 17.58 -11.12
CA ASN A 248 -6.81 16.55 -11.57
C ASN A 248 -6.06 15.24 -11.77
N LEU A 249 -6.01 14.42 -10.71
CA LEU A 249 -5.23 13.19 -10.69
C LEU A 249 -5.99 12.07 -11.38
N SER A 250 -5.41 11.54 -12.45
CA SER A 250 -5.84 10.29 -13.09
C SER A 250 -5.53 9.09 -12.18
N PRO A 251 -6.15 7.93 -12.41
CA PRO A 251 -5.81 6.70 -11.68
C PRO A 251 -4.32 6.43 -11.72
N GLY A 252 -3.70 6.15 -10.57
CA GLY A 252 -2.27 5.89 -10.49
C GLY A 252 -1.37 7.12 -10.41
N GLU A 253 -1.91 8.34 -10.54
CA GLU A 253 -1.10 9.57 -10.50
C GLU A 253 -0.86 10.09 -9.08
N PHE A 254 0.23 10.85 -8.95
CA PHE A 254 0.70 11.46 -7.71
C PHE A 254 0.67 13.00 -7.77
N LEU A 255 0.47 13.63 -6.62
CA LEU A 255 0.59 15.09 -6.44
C LEU A 255 1.46 15.39 -5.22
N SER A 256 2.57 16.07 -5.40
CA SER A 256 3.36 16.61 -4.30
C SER A 256 2.87 18.00 -3.90
N VAL A 257 2.73 18.24 -2.61
CA VAL A 257 2.14 19.44 -2.02
C VAL A 257 3.07 19.97 -0.93
N ALA A 258 3.51 21.22 -1.06
CA ALA A 258 4.29 21.90 -0.03
C ALA A 258 3.40 22.23 1.18
N TYR A 259 3.83 21.82 2.37
CA TYR A 259 3.07 22.00 3.60
C TYR A 259 3.99 22.03 4.83
N ASP A 260 3.89 23.09 5.63
CA ASP A 260 4.72 23.29 6.84
C ASP A 260 4.29 22.36 7.99
N MET A 261 5.23 21.55 8.49
CA MET A 261 4.97 20.47 9.45
C MET A 261 5.88 20.50 10.68
N PRO A 262 5.43 19.91 11.80
CA PRO A 262 6.26 19.76 12.99
C PRO A 262 7.33 18.66 12.82
N ASN A 263 8.54 19.01 13.23
CA ASN A 263 9.76 18.22 13.00
C ASN A 263 9.89 16.93 13.85
N ALA A 264 9.23 16.86 15.00
CA ALA A 264 9.44 15.79 15.99
C ALA A 264 8.27 14.82 16.13
N GLN A 265 7.04 15.34 16.07
CA GLN A 265 5.82 14.55 16.18
C GLN A 265 4.67 15.33 15.53
N GLY A 266 3.75 14.63 14.87
CA GLY A 266 2.64 15.25 14.17
C GLY A 266 1.65 14.21 13.67
N GLY A 267 0.49 14.67 13.21
CA GLY A 267 -0.49 13.83 12.55
C GLY A 267 -1.25 14.63 11.51
N ILE A 268 -1.24 14.16 10.26
CA ILE A 268 -1.83 14.85 9.12
C ILE A 268 -3.07 14.09 8.65
N GLY A 269 -4.20 14.79 8.56
CA GLY A 269 -5.41 14.28 7.95
C GLY A 269 -5.66 14.93 6.60
N LEU A 270 -6.09 14.11 5.63
CA LEU A 270 -6.59 14.53 4.33
C LEU A 270 -8.12 14.48 4.32
N TYR A 271 -8.76 15.53 3.80
CA TYR A 271 -10.22 15.67 3.76
C TYR A 271 -10.67 16.02 2.35
N ALA A 272 -11.79 15.46 1.91
CA ALA A 272 -12.32 15.72 0.56
C ALA A 272 -12.92 17.13 0.39
N ASN A 273 -13.22 17.82 1.49
CA ASN A 273 -13.85 19.14 1.48
C ASN A 273 -13.73 19.85 2.85
N ASN A 274 -14.32 21.04 2.95
CA ASN A 274 -14.37 21.86 4.18
C ASN A 274 -15.64 21.59 5.05
N ALA A 275 -16.35 20.47 4.88
CA ALA A 275 -17.66 20.23 5.51
C ALA A 275 -17.59 19.70 6.95
N GLY A 276 -16.51 20.00 7.68
CA GLY A 276 -16.36 19.65 9.10
C GLY A 276 -15.23 18.65 9.33
N PHE A 277 -14.11 19.15 9.86
CA PHE A 277 -12.88 18.38 10.13
C PHE A 277 -12.90 17.52 11.40
N GLY A 278 -14.03 17.53 12.12
CA GLY A 278 -14.27 16.63 13.25
C GLY A 278 -15.21 15.47 12.89
N ASP A 279 -15.62 15.38 11.62
CA ASP A 279 -16.54 14.35 11.15
C ASP A 279 -15.77 13.25 10.42
N ALA A 280 -15.90 12.02 10.91
CA ALA A 280 -15.28 10.83 10.36
C ALA A 280 -15.66 10.59 8.88
N VAL A 281 -16.83 11.05 8.42
CA VAL A 281 -17.22 10.85 7.02
C VAL A 281 -16.45 11.75 6.03
N ASN A 282 -15.71 12.75 6.51
CA ASN A 282 -15.01 13.72 5.66
C ASN A 282 -13.51 13.44 5.56
N ILE A 283 -12.92 12.73 6.52
CA ILE A 283 -11.52 12.32 6.44
C ILE A 283 -11.37 11.18 5.43
N ARG A 284 -10.29 11.21 4.66
CA ARG A 284 -10.01 10.25 3.56
C ARG A 284 -8.77 9.44 3.84
N SER A 285 -7.77 10.06 4.47
CA SER A 285 -6.51 9.43 4.81
C SER A 285 -5.92 10.12 6.03
N PHE A 286 -5.12 9.38 6.78
CA PHE A 286 -4.46 9.89 7.96
C PHE A 286 -3.13 9.15 8.19
N VAL A 287 -2.14 9.87 8.68
CA VAL A 287 -0.91 9.29 9.24
C VAL A 287 -0.42 10.17 10.39
N GLN A 288 0.14 9.54 11.42
CA GLN A 288 0.84 10.25 12.49
C GLN A 288 2.19 9.64 12.81
N TRP A 289 3.13 10.47 13.26
CA TRP A 289 4.51 10.12 13.50
C TRP A 289 5.03 10.66 14.82
N GLY A 290 6.06 10.01 15.35
CA GLY A 290 6.80 10.41 16.55
C GLY A 290 6.08 10.14 17.88
N ALA A 291 4.75 10.32 17.93
CA ALA A 291 3.92 9.98 19.08
C ALA A 291 2.45 9.79 18.68
N ALA A 292 1.72 9.02 19.48
CA ALA A 292 0.27 8.93 19.40
C ALA A 292 -0.43 10.19 19.97
N GLY A 293 -1.76 10.26 19.84
CA GLY A 293 -2.55 11.33 20.45
C GLY A 293 -2.59 12.61 19.63
N SER A 294 -2.30 12.57 18.32
CA SER A 294 -2.39 13.77 17.50
C SER A 294 -3.85 14.27 17.38
N PRO A 295 -4.10 15.56 17.10
CA PRO A 295 -5.44 16.14 17.18
C PRO A 295 -6.50 15.57 16.22
N ARG A 296 -6.14 14.66 15.30
CA ARG A 296 -7.04 14.01 14.35
C ARG A 296 -7.08 12.49 14.45
N GLU A 297 -6.29 11.90 15.35
CA GLU A 297 -6.31 10.45 15.57
C GLU A 297 -7.71 9.96 15.88
N ASN A 298 -8.43 10.62 16.80
CA ASN A 298 -9.77 10.21 17.19
C ASN A 298 -10.77 10.20 16.01
N VAL A 299 -10.62 11.12 15.05
CA VAL A 299 -11.48 11.22 13.85
C VAL A 299 -11.12 10.12 12.86
N ALA A 300 -9.83 9.84 12.68
CA ALA A 300 -9.34 8.77 11.82
C ALA A 300 -9.73 7.37 12.35
N VAL A 301 -9.67 7.17 13.66
CA VAL A 301 -10.14 5.95 14.35
C VAL A 301 -11.64 5.78 14.17
N GLU A 302 -12.44 6.84 14.38
CA GLU A 302 -13.90 6.78 14.17
C GLU A 302 -14.26 6.49 12.70
N ALA A 303 -13.45 6.96 11.75
CA ALA A 303 -13.60 6.68 10.32
C ALA A 303 -13.12 5.26 9.92
N GLY A 304 -12.45 4.53 10.83
CA GLY A 304 -11.91 3.20 10.54
C GLY A 304 -10.72 3.21 9.58
N ILE A 305 -9.96 4.31 9.53
CA ILE A 305 -8.77 4.46 8.66
C ILE A 305 -7.47 4.63 9.46
N TRP A 306 -7.52 4.37 10.77
CA TRP A 306 -6.35 4.35 11.66
C TRP A 306 -6.68 3.57 12.93
N ASN A 307 -5.67 2.99 13.57
CA ASN A 307 -5.80 2.31 14.86
C ASN A 307 -5.42 3.24 16.02
N GLU A 308 -6.18 3.18 17.11
CA GLU A 308 -5.93 4.04 18.28
C GLU A 308 -4.57 3.75 18.94
N GLY A 309 -3.78 4.80 19.19
CA GLY A 309 -2.49 4.71 19.88
C GLY A 309 -1.31 4.37 18.97
N GLU A 310 -1.52 4.14 17.68
CA GLU A 310 -0.48 3.77 16.73
C GLU A 310 0.18 4.99 16.08
N TYR A 311 1.49 4.96 15.86
CA TYR A 311 2.24 6.02 15.18
C TYR A 311 3.49 5.45 14.51
N VAL A 312 3.97 6.14 13.47
CA VAL A 312 5.21 5.81 12.78
C VAL A 312 6.40 6.31 13.60
N ASN A 313 7.34 5.42 13.91
CA ASN A 313 8.60 5.79 14.54
C ASN A 313 9.49 6.51 13.53
N VAL A 314 10.11 7.61 13.95
CA VAL A 314 10.97 8.42 13.08
C VAL A 314 12.30 8.76 13.78
N VAL A 315 13.38 8.82 13.02
CA VAL A 315 14.73 9.16 13.52
C VAL A 315 15.06 10.65 13.40
N GLY A 316 14.24 11.43 12.68
CA GLY A 316 14.35 12.89 12.66
C GLY A 316 15.41 13.44 11.70
N ASN A 317 15.57 12.85 10.52
CA ASN A 317 16.50 13.35 9.49
C ASN A 317 15.75 14.10 8.39
N ALA A 318 16.27 15.27 7.98
CA ALA A 318 15.61 16.12 6.99
C ALA A 318 15.56 15.55 5.57
N ASN A 319 16.38 14.54 5.28
CA ASN A 319 16.38 13.86 4.00
C ASN A 319 15.48 12.61 3.98
N TYR A 320 14.80 12.30 5.09
CA TYR A 320 13.94 11.13 5.21
C TYR A 320 12.47 11.54 5.10
N SER A 321 11.65 10.57 4.76
CA SER A 321 10.20 10.67 4.70
C SER A 321 9.58 9.45 5.37
N ILE A 322 8.29 9.48 5.65
CA ILE A 322 7.49 8.29 5.93
C ILE A 322 6.66 7.97 4.70
N ALA A 323 6.69 6.72 4.25
CA ALA A 323 6.04 6.27 3.03
C ALA A 323 5.02 5.18 3.34
N TYR A 324 3.91 5.18 2.61
CA TYR A 324 2.85 4.17 2.68
C TYR A 324 3.19 2.98 1.78
N ASP A 325 3.01 1.76 2.27
CA ASP A 325 3.43 0.54 1.55
C ASP A 325 2.44 0.05 0.49
N GLY A 326 1.27 0.70 0.41
CA GLY A 326 0.22 0.39 -0.56
C GLY A 326 -0.95 -0.40 0.05
N GLU A 327 -0.80 -0.97 1.25
CA GLU A 327 -1.79 -1.86 1.85
C GLU A 327 -2.25 -1.39 3.23
N GLY A 328 -3.45 -1.80 3.67
CA GLY A 328 -3.89 -1.54 5.03
C GLY A 328 -4.21 -0.08 5.37
N ILE A 329 -4.19 0.23 6.67
CA ILE A 329 -4.68 1.49 7.27
C ILE A 329 -3.96 1.85 8.59
N SER A 330 -2.96 1.09 8.98
CA SER A 330 -2.33 1.09 10.30
C SER A 330 -0.93 1.71 10.25
N ALA A 331 -0.33 1.97 11.40
CA ALA A 331 1.04 2.49 11.41
C ALA A 331 2.08 1.48 10.88
N SER A 332 1.79 0.18 10.84
CA SER A 332 2.72 -0.81 10.26
C SER A 332 2.78 -0.74 8.73
N ASP A 333 1.76 -0.15 8.12
CA ASP A 333 1.67 0.06 6.67
C ASP A 333 2.42 1.33 6.23
N TRP A 334 3.10 1.97 7.19
CA TRP A 334 3.93 3.13 6.98
C TRP A 334 5.31 2.88 7.56
N ALA A 335 6.35 3.30 6.83
CA ALA A 335 7.71 3.20 7.33
C ALA A 335 8.51 4.45 6.98
N GLU A 336 9.37 4.86 7.91
CA GLU A 336 10.39 5.86 7.60
C GLU A 336 11.36 5.29 6.56
N THR A 337 11.71 6.09 5.57
CA THR A 337 12.64 5.73 4.51
C THR A 337 13.68 6.81 4.24
N THR A 338 14.86 6.37 3.82
CA THR A 338 15.97 7.23 3.41
C THR A 338 15.92 7.66 1.94
N THR A 339 14.98 7.09 1.16
CA THR A 339 14.79 7.39 -0.26
C THR A 339 13.46 8.08 -0.42
N THR A 340 13.46 9.36 -0.77
CA THR A 340 12.25 10.10 -1.13
C THR A 340 11.83 9.75 -2.55
N THR A 341 10.55 9.50 -2.77
CA THR A 341 10.00 8.95 -4.03
C THR A 341 8.89 9.78 -4.65
N PHE A 342 8.78 11.05 -4.26
CA PHE A 342 7.80 11.98 -4.82
C PHE A 342 7.71 11.95 -6.36
N GLY A 343 6.49 11.75 -6.85
CA GLY A 343 6.10 11.60 -8.25
C GLY A 343 6.08 10.15 -8.75
N GLU A 344 6.51 9.18 -7.94
CA GLU A 344 6.70 7.78 -8.34
C GLU A 344 6.24 6.81 -7.23
N ALA A 345 6.20 5.51 -7.54
CA ALA A 345 5.89 4.50 -6.54
C ALA A 345 6.96 4.44 -5.42
N ASN A 346 6.49 4.23 -4.18
CA ASN A 346 7.35 4.23 -2.99
C ASN A 346 8.42 3.12 -3.01
N ILE A 347 9.63 3.46 -2.57
CA ILE A 347 10.73 2.50 -2.39
C ILE A 347 11.22 2.55 -0.94
N PHE A 348 11.06 1.44 -0.23
CA PHE A 348 11.45 1.34 1.17
C PHE A 348 12.92 1.02 1.35
N THR A 349 13.67 2.03 1.77
CA THR A 349 15.01 1.87 2.34
C THR A 349 15.00 2.31 3.79
N ALA A 350 15.05 1.37 4.73
CA ALA A 350 14.98 1.68 6.16
C ALA A 350 16.21 2.50 6.64
N PRO A 351 16.02 3.51 7.52
CA PRO A 351 17.11 4.22 8.18
C PRO A 351 18.05 3.31 8.96
N GLU A 352 19.35 3.59 8.95
CA GLU A 352 20.28 2.94 9.86
C GLU A 352 20.11 3.50 11.28
N ILE A 353 19.62 2.67 12.21
CA ILE A 353 19.51 2.99 13.63
C ILE A 353 20.62 2.24 14.36
N ARG A 354 21.59 2.98 14.90
CA ARG A 354 22.61 2.46 15.82
C ARG A 354 22.23 2.88 17.23
N SER A 355 21.77 1.94 18.05
CA SER A 355 21.40 2.21 19.43
C SER A 355 21.87 1.07 20.31
N ILE A 356 22.82 1.39 21.19
CA ILE A 356 23.36 0.46 22.19
C ILE A 356 22.98 1.03 23.54
N VAL A 357 22.24 0.24 24.32
CA VAL A 357 21.74 0.62 25.64
C VAL A 357 22.31 -0.29 26.70
N ILE A 358 22.42 0.23 27.92
CA ILE A 358 22.59 -0.63 29.10
C ILE A 358 21.24 -1.27 29.36
N ASN A 359 21.18 -2.60 29.42
CA ASN A 359 19.93 -3.34 29.55
C ASN A 359 19.69 -3.84 30.98
N GLU A 360 20.75 -4.29 31.65
CA GLU A 360 20.66 -4.87 32.99
C GLU A 360 21.97 -4.66 33.74
N VAL A 361 21.89 -4.40 35.05
CA VAL A 361 23.05 -4.24 35.94
C VAL A 361 22.84 -5.00 37.25
N GLU A 362 23.71 -5.96 37.52
CA GLU A 362 23.88 -6.63 38.81
C GLU A 362 25.14 -6.06 39.47
N TYR A 363 25.02 -5.44 40.64
CA TYR A 363 26.10 -4.64 41.26
C TYR A 363 26.42 -5.04 42.71
N LEU A 364 25.90 -6.18 43.19
CA LEU A 364 26.05 -6.63 44.58
C LEU A 364 26.83 -7.94 44.72
N VAL A 365 27.07 -8.67 43.62
CA VAL A 365 27.73 -9.97 43.61
C VAL A 365 28.92 -10.00 42.66
N ASP A 366 28.68 -9.88 41.35
CA ASP A 366 29.66 -10.13 40.29
C ASP A 366 29.88 -8.91 39.35
N ASP A 367 29.21 -7.79 39.63
CA ASP A 367 29.29 -6.54 38.84
C ASP A 367 28.98 -6.76 37.34
N LEU A 368 27.98 -7.59 37.06
CA LEU A 368 27.59 -7.94 35.70
C LEU A 368 26.81 -6.78 35.06
N ILE A 369 27.25 -6.40 33.87
CA ILE A 369 26.64 -5.35 33.07
C ILE A 369 26.25 -5.96 31.72
N GLU A 370 25.00 -5.79 31.35
CA GLU A 370 24.49 -6.17 30.04
C GLU A 370 24.28 -4.96 29.13
N LEU A 371 24.77 -5.10 27.90
CA LEU A 371 24.47 -4.18 26.80
C LEU A 371 23.55 -4.87 25.80
N TYR A 372 22.60 -4.11 25.26
CA TYR A 372 21.65 -4.58 24.25
C TYR A 372 21.70 -3.68 23.02
N ASN A 373 21.67 -4.30 21.83
CA ASN A 373 21.51 -3.57 20.58
C ASN A 373 20.04 -3.50 20.19
N ASN A 374 19.40 -2.37 20.55
CA ASN A 374 18.03 -2.05 20.13
C ASN A 374 17.99 -1.27 18.80
N GLY A 375 19.13 -1.15 18.10
CA GLY A 375 19.19 -0.64 16.73
C GLY A 375 18.93 -1.74 15.68
N ASN A 376 19.05 -1.38 14.41
CA ASN A 376 18.89 -2.30 13.27
C ASN A 376 20.21 -2.58 12.52
N GLN A 377 21.34 -2.13 13.06
CA GLN A 377 22.68 -2.39 12.52
C GLN A 377 23.54 -3.13 13.53
N THR A 378 24.41 -4.03 13.06
CA THR A 378 25.48 -4.58 13.89
C THR A 378 26.45 -3.48 14.29
N VAL A 379 26.80 -3.41 15.58
CA VAL A 379 27.71 -2.40 16.12
C VAL A 379 28.96 -3.06 16.70
N ASP A 380 30.14 -2.58 16.31
CA ASP A 380 31.39 -2.93 16.97
C ASP A 380 31.58 -2.08 18.25
N LEU A 381 31.57 -2.76 19.40
CA LEU A 381 31.69 -2.17 20.72
C LEU A 381 33.15 -1.96 21.16
N SER A 382 34.14 -2.32 20.36
CA SER A 382 35.58 -2.24 20.71
C SER A 382 36.07 -0.83 21.05
N ASN A 383 35.35 0.20 20.58
CA ASN A 383 35.64 1.61 20.87
C ASN A 383 34.83 2.16 22.05
N TYR A 384 33.82 1.45 22.55
CA TYR A 384 32.92 1.96 23.59
C TYR A 384 33.59 1.94 24.96
N TRP A 385 33.20 2.91 25.79
CA TRP A 385 33.71 3.08 27.16
C TRP A 385 32.59 3.15 28.17
N MET A 386 32.85 2.60 29.34
CA MET A 386 31.97 2.66 30.50
C MET A 386 32.56 3.58 31.56
N CYS A 387 31.69 4.30 32.26
CA CYS A 387 32.04 5.23 33.32
C CYS A 387 31.21 4.97 34.58
N LEU A 388 31.87 4.57 35.68
CA LEU A 388 31.28 4.44 37.02
C LEU A 388 31.44 5.72 37.88
N GLY A 389 32.02 6.77 37.30
CA GLY A 389 32.32 8.03 37.96
C GLY A 389 33.68 8.62 37.54
N PRO A 390 34.03 9.81 38.05
CA PRO A 390 35.29 10.48 37.69
C PRO A 390 36.51 9.62 38.02
N GLY A 391 37.31 9.28 37.02
CA GLY A 391 38.51 8.45 37.17
C GLY A 391 38.25 6.95 37.17
N LYS A 392 36.99 6.51 37.11
CA LYS A 392 36.58 5.10 37.06
C LYS A 392 36.02 4.79 35.68
N TYR A 393 36.91 4.43 34.76
CA TYR A 393 36.57 4.15 33.36
C TYR A 393 37.16 2.81 32.93
N PHE A 394 36.46 2.11 32.05
CA PHE A 394 36.97 0.92 31.41
C PHE A 394 36.45 0.82 29.98
N ARG A 395 37.28 0.30 29.08
CA ARG A 395 36.92 0.09 27.68
C ARG A 395 36.28 -1.29 27.51
N VAL A 396 35.16 -1.33 26.80
CA VAL A 396 34.46 -2.57 26.48
C VAL A 396 35.36 -3.46 25.60
N GLY A 397 35.54 -4.73 26.00
CA GLY A 397 36.35 -5.69 25.26
C GLY A 397 37.86 -5.60 25.48
N ASP A 398 38.35 -4.64 26.28
CA ASP A 398 39.75 -4.63 26.69
C ASP A 398 39.98 -5.69 27.76
N ALA A 399 40.71 -6.75 27.42
CA ALA A 399 40.95 -7.89 28.32
C ALA A 399 41.70 -7.53 29.62
N ALA A 400 42.37 -6.37 29.68
CA ALA A 400 43.00 -5.89 30.91
C ALA A 400 42.00 -5.18 31.85
N MET A 401 40.84 -4.75 31.33
CA MET A 401 39.86 -3.94 32.05
C MET A 401 38.49 -4.60 32.18
N THR A 402 38.15 -5.52 31.28
CA THR A 402 36.85 -6.19 31.18
C THR A 402 37.00 -7.67 30.91
N THR A 403 36.11 -8.46 31.49
CA THR A 403 35.89 -9.86 31.13
C THR A 403 34.56 -9.96 30.41
N ILE A 404 34.55 -10.52 29.20
CA ILE A 404 33.31 -10.86 28.51
C ILE A 404 32.79 -12.17 29.09
N VAL A 405 31.59 -12.13 29.64
CA VAL A 405 30.92 -13.28 30.28
C VAL A 405 30.06 -14.01 29.25
N ASN A 406 29.33 -13.27 28.41
CA ASN A 406 28.49 -13.80 27.34
C ASN A 406 28.37 -12.79 26.18
N GLY A 407 28.19 -13.26 24.94
CA GLY A 407 27.99 -12.42 23.76
C GLY A 407 29.26 -12.10 22.96
N ASN A 408 29.14 -11.15 22.02
CA ASN A 408 30.22 -10.72 21.12
C ASN A 408 30.34 -9.19 21.07
N LEU A 409 31.54 -8.67 20.82
CA LEU A 409 31.80 -7.23 20.66
C LEU A 409 31.20 -6.68 19.36
N ASN A 410 31.04 -7.51 18.33
CA ASN A 410 30.22 -7.17 17.16
C ASN A 410 28.79 -7.57 17.47
N LEU A 411 28.03 -6.66 18.09
CA LEU A 411 26.71 -6.95 18.62
C LEU A 411 25.67 -6.76 17.53
N ALA A 412 25.04 -7.85 17.04
CA ALA A 412 24.01 -7.75 16.02
C ALA A 412 22.69 -7.19 16.60
N PRO A 413 21.76 -6.69 15.77
CA PRO A 413 20.44 -6.27 16.22
C PRO A 413 19.75 -7.34 17.05
N GLY A 414 19.21 -6.97 18.21
CA GLY A 414 18.53 -7.92 19.09
C GLY A 414 19.45 -8.77 19.97
N GLU A 415 20.78 -8.66 19.85
CA GLU A 415 21.72 -9.42 20.66
C GLU A 415 22.16 -8.70 21.94
N PHE A 416 22.66 -9.49 22.89
CA PHE A 416 23.14 -9.06 24.21
C PHE A 416 24.63 -9.32 24.38
N LEU A 417 25.31 -8.42 25.11
CA LEU A 417 26.69 -8.58 25.56
C LEU A 417 26.73 -8.42 27.09
N VAL A 418 27.12 -9.48 27.79
CA VAL A 418 27.32 -9.45 29.24
C VAL A 418 28.81 -9.38 29.53
N LEU A 419 29.21 -8.40 30.34
CA LEU A 419 30.58 -8.17 30.75
C LEU A 419 30.67 -7.81 32.23
N THR A 420 31.87 -7.96 32.79
CA THR A 420 32.19 -7.46 34.14
C THR A 420 33.53 -6.71 34.10
N PRO A 421 33.66 -5.59 34.82
CA PRO A 421 34.94 -4.92 35.01
C PRO A 421 35.93 -5.77 35.83
N VAL A 422 37.22 -5.78 35.45
CA VAL A 422 38.25 -6.62 36.10
C VAL A 422 38.79 -6.00 37.40
N THR A 423 38.83 -4.67 37.49
CA THR A 423 39.52 -3.95 38.58
C THR A 423 38.67 -2.87 39.25
N LEU A 424 37.45 -2.67 38.76
CA LEU A 424 36.53 -1.66 39.26
C LEU A 424 35.29 -2.38 39.76
N GLU A 425 34.89 -2.11 40.99
CA GLU A 425 33.65 -2.61 41.54
C GLU A 425 32.59 -1.50 41.45
N ALA A 426 31.35 -1.88 41.13
CA ALA A 426 30.24 -0.95 41.19
C ALA A 426 29.92 -0.66 42.67
N PRO A 427 29.48 0.56 43.02
CA PRO A 427 29.15 0.84 44.42
C PRO A 427 27.84 0.17 44.86
N ASP A 428 27.87 -0.55 45.99
CA ASP A 428 26.69 -1.24 46.56
C ASP A 428 25.57 -0.26 47.01
N ASP A 429 25.94 0.86 47.63
CA ASP A 429 24.98 1.74 48.31
C ASP A 429 24.35 2.80 47.40
N ALA A 430 25.14 3.36 46.47
CA ALA A 430 24.70 4.35 45.50
C ALA A 430 25.74 4.50 44.39
N GLY A 431 25.32 4.30 43.14
CA GLY A 431 26.20 4.29 41.98
C GLY A 431 25.55 4.83 40.73
N GLY A 432 26.34 4.97 39.67
CA GLY A 432 25.84 5.36 38.36
C GLY A 432 26.80 4.91 37.27
N LEU A 433 26.23 4.49 36.15
CA LEU A 433 26.92 3.87 35.04
C LEU A 433 26.52 4.56 33.74
N GLY A 434 27.49 5.14 33.04
CA GLY A 434 27.30 5.71 31.71
C GLY A 434 28.06 4.91 30.64
N LEU A 435 27.38 4.65 29.52
CA LEU A 435 27.95 4.08 28.30
C LEU A 435 28.26 5.20 27.31
N TYR A 436 29.46 5.18 26.72
CA TYR A 436 29.95 6.19 25.79
C TYR A 436 30.46 5.53 24.52
N ALA A 437 30.26 6.20 23.37
CA ALA A 437 30.72 5.67 22.08
C ALA A 437 32.24 5.59 21.96
N ASN A 438 32.96 6.47 22.67
CA ASN A 438 34.43 6.52 22.70
C ASN A 438 34.95 7.27 23.95
N ASN A 439 36.28 7.42 24.03
CA ASN A 439 36.97 8.14 25.10
C ASN A 439 37.09 9.67 24.86
N ASP A 440 36.38 10.23 23.88
CA ASP A 440 36.49 11.65 23.50
C ASP A 440 35.64 12.55 24.42
N GLY A 441 35.80 12.37 25.73
CA GLY A 441 35.23 13.23 26.77
C GLY A 441 33.93 12.70 27.36
N PHE A 442 34.00 12.30 28.65
CA PHE A 442 32.86 11.82 29.44
C PHE A 442 31.95 12.95 29.98
N GLY A 443 32.19 14.19 29.58
CA GLY A 443 31.33 15.34 29.88
C GLY A 443 30.48 15.78 28.68
N ASN A 444 30.56 15.07 27.55
CA ASN A 444 29.88 15.44 26.32
C ASN A 444 28.55 14.67 26.19
N ALA A 445 27.44 15.41 26.16
CA ALA A 445 26.09 14.87 25.95
C ALA A 445 25.93 14.15 24.59
N GLU A 446 26.70 14.53 23.56
CA GLU A 446 26.67 13.86 22.26
C GLU A 446 27.42 12.51 22.25
N ASN A 447 28.24 12.24 23.27
CA ASN A 447 29.05 11.02 23.35
C ASN A 447 28.42 9.94 24.25
N ILE A 448 27.58 10.33 25.22
CA ILE A 448 26.86 9.37 26.06
C ILE A 448 25.76 8.67 25.23
N ARG A 449 25.58 7.37 25.44
CA ARG A 449 24.63 6.51 24.71
C ARG A 449 23.54 5.97 25.61
N SER A 450 23.90 5.65 26.84
CA SER A 450 22.98 5.13 27.85
C SER A 450 23.48 5.52 29.23
N PHE A 451 22.55 5.65 30.18
CA PHE A 451 22.86 5.96 31.56
C PHE A 451 21.87 5.27 32.50
N VAL A 452 22.36 4.85 33.66
CA VAL A 452 21.54 4.42 34.79
C VAL A 452 22.22 4.83 36.09
N GLN A 453 21.44 5.17 37.11
CA GLN A 453 21.94 5.39 38.46
C GLN A 453 21.00 4.80 39.51
N TRP A 454 21.56 4.36 40.63
CA TRP A 454 20.84 3.68 41.70
C TRP A 454 21.21 4.21 43.09
N GLY A 455 20.32 3.96 44.05
CA GLY A 455 20.49 4.26 45.47
C GLY A 455 20.33 5.74 45.84
N ALA A 456 20.88 6.65 45.03
CA ALA A 456 20.74 8.09 45.20
C ALA A 456 20.91 8.85 43.87
N SER A 457 20.30 10.04 43.80
CA SER A 457 20.53 10.99 42.72
C SER A 457 21.85 11.77 42.89
N GLY A 458 22.20 12.60 41.91
CA GLY A 458 23.36 13.50 41.99
C GLY A 458 24.68 12.87 41.54
N ASN A 459 24.63 11.78 40.77
CA ASN A 459 25.84 11.18 40.22
C ASN A 459 26.55 12.17 39.26
N ALA A 460 27.88 12.09 39.18
CA ALA A 460 28.69 12.98 38.35
C ALA A 460 28.31 12.99 36.85
N ARG A 461 27.65 11.93 36.35
CA ARG A 461 27.18 11.85 34.95
C ARG A 461 25.70 12.12 34.74
N GLU A 462 24.93 12.31 35.81
CA GLU A 462 23.50 12.63 35.73
C GLU A 462 23.27 13.89 34.88
N SER A 463 24.00 14.97 35.16
CA SER A 463 23.85 16.23 34.40
C SER A 463 24.12 16.07 32.90
N VAL A 464 25.06 15.20 32.51
CA VAL A 464 25.39 14.91 31.11
C VAL A 464 24.27 14.10 30.45
N ALA A 465 23.74 13.10 31.16
CA ALA A 465 22.64 12.27 30.68
C ALA A 465 21.32 13.07 30.53
N VAL A 466 21.06 13.99 31.46
CA VAL A 466 19.94 14.94 31.40
C VAL A 466 20.10 15.88 30.20
N GLU A 467 21.29 16.44 29.99
CA GLU A 467 21.57 17.29 28.82
C GLU A 467 21.40 16.53 27.49
N ALA A 468 21.77 15.25 27.46
CA ALA A 468 21.55 14.36 26.33
C ALA A 468 20.08 13.91 26.14
N GLY A 469 19.18 14.25 27.07
CA GLY A 469 17.78 13.84 27.02
C GLY A 469 17.56 12.33 27.21
N ILE A 470 18.51 11.64 27.86
CA ILE A 470 18.47 10.19 28.13
C ILE A 470 18.39 9.88 29.63
N TRP A 471 17.98 10.87 30.44
CA TRP A 471 17.70 10.69 31.87
C TRP A 471 16.87 11.86 32.41
N ASN A 472 16.15 11.64 33.51
CA ASN A 472 15.43 12.69 34.25
C ASN A 472 16.24 13.20 35.45
N ALA A 473 16.33 14.52 35.62
CA ALA A 473 17.08 15.13 36.71
C ALA A 473 16.52 14.73 38.08
N GLY A 474 17.38 14.23 38.98
CA GLY A 474 17.01 13.74 40.31
C GLY A 474 16.48 12.31 40.32
N GLY A 475 16.31 11.66 39.17
CA GLY A 475 15.76 10.31 39.05
C GLY A 475 16.80 9.23 39.35
N TYR A 476 16.45 8.17 40.07
CA TYR A 476 17.33 7.05 40.38
C TYR A 476 16.52 5.78 40.65
N VAL A 477 17.14 4.62 40.43
CA VAL A 477 16.55 3.33 40.75
C VAL A 477 16.79 3.01 42.24
N PRO A 478 15.77 2.60 43.03
CA PRO A 478 16.01 2.15 44.40
C PRO A 478 16.98 0.96 44.48
N ASN A 479 17.71 0.84 45.61
CA ASN A 479 18.59 -0.31 45.81
C ASN A 479 17.80 -1.62 45.85
N VAL A 480 18.43 -2.68 45.34
CA VAL A 480 17.85 -4.02 45.29
C VAL A 480 18.53 -4.96 46.31
N PRO A 481 17.89 -6.08 46.69
CA PRO A 481 18.52 -7.10 47.52
C PRO A 481 19.70 -7.80 46.83
N VAL A 482 20.60 -8.41 47.60
CA VAL A 482 21.67 -9.26 47.05
C VAL A 482 21.07 -10.40 46.20
N GLY A 483 21.60 -10.58 45.00
CA GLY A 483 21.13 -11.57 44.01
C GLY A 483 20.06 -11.05 43.06
N TYR A 484 19.65 -9.78 43.19
CA TYR A 484 18.76 -9.09 42.26
C TYR A 484 19.60 -8.18 41.36
N SER A 485 19.01 -7.73 40.26
CA SER A 485 19.58 -6.72 39.37
C SER A 485 18.61 -5.54 39.21
N ILE A 486 19.07 -4.49 38.53
CA ILE A 486 18.19 -3.46 37.96
C ILE A 486 18.13 -3.64 36.45
N ALA A 487 16.93 -3.65 35.91
CA ALA A 487 16.65 -4.00 34.52
C ALA A 487 15.87 -2.88 33.82
N TYR A 488 16.22 -2.62 32.56
CA TYR A 488 15.50 -1.70 31.67
C TYR A 488 14.25 -2.39 31.13
N ASP A 489 13.12 -1.70 31.08
CA ASP A 489 11.83 -2.27 30.66
C ASP A 489 11.62 -2.33 29.13
N GLY A 490 12.63 -1.85 28.37
CA GLY A 490 12.61 -1.81 26.92
C GLY A 490 12.00 -0.54 26.32
N LYS A 491 11.50 0.39 27.14
CA LYS A 491 10.78 1.60 26.71
C LYS A 491 11.34 2.86 27.37
N GLY A 492 11.03 4.02 26.80
CA GLY A 492 11.45 5.29 27.39
C GLY A 492 12.98 5.43 27.49
N LYS A 493 13.44 6.30 28.40
CA LYS A 493 14.86 6.69 28.57
C LYS A 493 15.17 7.24 29.97
N THR A 494 14.31 7.06 30.94
CA THR A 494 14.35 7.73 32.24
C THR A 494 14.45 6.72 33.37
N SER A 495 14.63 7.19 34.60
CA SER A 495 14.63 6.30 35.78
C SER A 495 13.33 5.53 36.00
N ASP A 496 12.20 6.00 35.44
CA ASP A 496 10.91 5.32 35.56
C ASP A 496 10.83 4.07 34.67
N ASP A 497 11.76 3.94 33.70
CA ASP A 497 11.85 2.84 32.74
C ASP A 497 12.77 1.71 33.23
N TRP A 498 13.10 1.72 34.53
CA TRP A 498 13.95 0.74 35.19
C TRP A 498 13.24 0.14 36.39
N PHE A 499 13.43 -1.17 36.61
CA PHE A 499 12.82 -1.90 37.71
C PHE A 499 13.82 -2.83 38.40
N ALA A 500 13.44 -3.31 39.58
CA ALA A 500 14.20 -4.34 40.29
C ALA A 500 13.81 -5.72 39.78
N ASP A 501 14.78 -6.48 39.29
CA ASP A 501 14.57 -7.84 38.80
C ASP A 501 15.05 -8.84 39.87
N ASP A 502 14.13 -9.68 40.33
CA ASP A 502 14.39 -10.71 41.35
C ASP A 502 15.00 -12.00 40.80
N SER A 503 15.07 -12.10 39.47
CA SER A 503 15.52 -13.26 38.72
C SER A 503 16.36 -12.80 37.52
N PRO A 504 17.58 -12.23 37.75
CA PRO A 504 18.41 -11.61 36.72
C PRO A 504 18.48 -12.41 35.41
N THR A 505 18.21 -11.74 34.29
CA THR A 505 18.04 -12.34 32.95
C THR A 505 19.24 -12.18 32.01
N LEU A 506 20.40 -11.84 32.56
CA LEU A 506 21.65 -11.63 31.85
C LEU A 506 21.93 -12.67 30.74
N GLY A 507 22.07 -12.17 29.52
CA GLY A 507 22.24 -12.89 28.27
C GLY A 507 20.95 -13.13 27.49
N SER A 508 19.82 -12.57 27.94
CA SER A 508 18.49 -12.73 27.34
C SER A 508 17.60 -11.52 27.59
N GLY A 509 16.40 -11.49 26.99
CA GLY A 509 15.46 -10.39 27.21
C GLY A 509 14.86 -10.40 28.61
N ASN A 510 14.74 -9.21 29.21
CA ASN A 510 14.20 -9.02 30.56
C ASN A 510 12.74 -9.48 30.65
N SER A 511 12.43 -10.29 31.67
CA SER A 511 11.08 -10.74 31.96
C SER A 511 10.53 -10.00 33.17
N ASN A 512 9.45 -9.23 32.96
CA ASN A 512 8.66 -8.61 34.04
C ASN A 512 7.71 -9.62 34.71
#